data_AF-A0AAV9ARF4-F1
#
_entry.id   AF-A0AAV9ARF4-F1
#
_cell.length_a   1.000
_cell.length_b   1.000
_cell.length_c   1.000
_cell.angle_alpha   90.00
_cell.angle_beta   90.00
_cell.angle_gamma   90.00
#
_symmetry.space_group_name_H-M   'P 1'
#
loop_
_entity.id
_entity.type
_entity.pdbx_description
1 polymer ?
#
loop_
_entity_poly.entity_id
_entity_poly.type
_entity_poly.pdbx_seq_one_letter_code
_entity_poly.pdbx_strand_id
1 'polypeptide(L)'
;MPSEPYRFKVPYDKLVIVAGAEPLTFNINGVEEHVVLLRDVSHAQETRKKLLLNLMLSESPGISEEEKQRLLHCVVIGGGPTGVEFSGELSETLS
;
A
#
# COMPACT_ATOMS: atom_id res chain seq x y z
N MET A 1 3.08 -9.05 27.20
CA MET A 1 1.63 -9.31 27.07
C MET A 1 1.46 -10.78 26.74
N PRO A 2 0.48 -11.51 27.31
CA PRO A 2 0.33 -12.92 27.02
C PRO A 2 0.03 -13.10 25.53
N SER A 3 0.80 -13.98 24.89
CA SER A 3 0.85 -14.22 23.44
C SER A 3 -0.24 -15.17 22.94
N GLU A 4 -1.15 -15.60 23.82
CA GLU A 4 -2.21 -16.54 23.47
C GLU A 4 -3.57 -15.84 23.35
N PRO A 5 -4.32 -16.09 22.26
CA PRO A 5 -5.64 -15.50 22.08
C PRO A 5 -6.63 -16.08 23.11
N TYR A 6 -7.37 -15.20 23.77
CA TYR A 6 -8.47 -15.61 24.65
C TYR A 6 -9.53 -16.37 23.85
N ARG A 7 -9.73 -17.65 24.18
CA ARG A 7 -10.81 -18.46 23.61
C ARG A 7 -12.06 -18.32 24.47
N PHE A 8 -13.14 -17.83 23.87
CA PHE A 8 -14.45 -17.76 24.51
C PHE A 8 -15.53 -18.28 23.55
N LYS A 9 -16.64 -18.78 24.10
CA LYS A 9 -17.79 -19.26 23.33
C LYS A 9 -18.91 -18.23 23.41
N VAL A 10 -19.51 -17.90 22.27
CA VAL A 10 -20.65 -16.98 22.17
C VAL A 10 -21.83 -17.74 21.56
N PRO A 11 -22.95 -17.93 22.28
CA PRO A 11 -24.16 -18.49 21.71
C PRO A 11 -24.84 -17.47 20.78
N TYR A 12 -25.40 -17.94 19.67
CA TYR A 12 -26.11 -17.11 18.69
C TYR A 12 -27.31 -17.88 18.12
N ASP A 13 -28.43 -17.18 17.90
CA ASP A 13 -29.59 -17.74 17.20
C ASP A 13 -29.45 -17.60 15.68
N LYS A 14 -28.79 -16.52 15.23
CA LYS A 14 -28.44 -16.25 13.83
C LYS A 14 -27.06 -15.60 13.80
N LEU A 15 -26.21 -16.05 12.89
CA LEU A 15 -24.86 -15.54 12.71
C LEU A 15 -24.71 -14.94 11.30
N VAL A 16 -24.22 -13.71 11.22
CA VAL A 16 -23.84 -13.05 9.97
C VAL A 16 -22.37 -12.64 10.10
N ILE A 17 -21.53 -13.11 9.19
CA ILE A 17 -20.09 -12.87 9.20
C ILE A 17 -19.76 -11.86 8.11
N VAL A 18 -19.10 -10.75 8.49
CA VAL A 18 -18.69 -9.67 7.57
C VAL A 18 -17.23 -9.29 7.86
N ALA A 19 -16.35 -10.29 7.93
CA ALA A 19 -14.93 -10.09 8.25
C ALA A 19 -14.11 -9.47 7.08
N GLY A 20 -14.71 -9.33 5.89
CA GLY A 20 -14.03 -8.85 4.69
C GLY A 20 -13.06 -9.89 4.10
N ALA A 21 -12.09 -9.42 3.34
CA ALA A 21 -11.05 -10.22 2.68
C ALA A 21 -9.68 -9.57 2.84
N GLU A 22 -8.62 -10.36 2.78
CA GLU A 22 -7.23 -9.89 2.83
C GLU A 22 -6.60 -9.81 1.44
N PRO A 23 -5.63 -8.89 1.22
CA PRO A 23 -4.91 -8.82 -0.04
C PRO A 23 -4.13 -10.12 -0.30
N LEU A 24 -4.22 -10.63 -1.51
CA LEU A 24 -3.49 -11.82 -1.93
C LEU A 24 -2.13 -11.41 -2.50
N THR A 25 -1.05 -11.82 -1.84
CA THR A 25 0.34 -11.60 -2.30
C THR A 25 0.82 -12.69 -3.26
N PHE A 26 -0.01 -13.71 -3.50
CA PHE A 26 0.29 -14.87 -4.36
C PHE A 26 1.62 -15.57 -4.04
N ASN A 27 2.10 -15.44 -2.79
CA ASN A 27 3.40 -15.93 -2.33
C ASN A 27 4.58 -15.43 -3.18
N ILE A 28 4.46 -14.24 -3.77
CA ILE A 28 5.55 -13.60 -4.50
C ILE A 28 6.53 -13.04 -3.47
N ASN A 29 7.77 -13.55 -3.48
CA ASN A 29 8.82 -13.12 -2.56
C ASN A 29 9.06 -11.61 -2.66
N GLY A 30 9.12 -10.95 -1.51
CA GLY A 30 9.39 -9.52 -1.39
C GLY A 30 8.17 -8.60 -1.54
N VAL A 31 6.98 -9.12 -1.87
CA VAL A 31 5.76 -8.27 -1.94
C VAL A 31 5.42 -7.66 -0.58
N GLU A 32 5.45 -8.45 0.49
CA GLU A 32 5.12 -7.96 1.83
C GLU A 32 6.11 -6.92 2.37
N GLU A 33 7.35 -6.95 1.87
CA GLU A 33 8.43 -6.04 2.31
C GLU A 33 8.49 -4.75 1.49
N HIS A 34 8.18 -4.82 0.18
CA HIS A 34 8.42 -3.72 -0.76
C HIS A 34 7.14 -3.05 -1.26
N VAL A 35 5.99 -3.73 -1.18
CA VAL A 35 4.72 -3.23 -1.71
C VAL A 35 3.87 -2.64 -0.59
N VAL A 36 3.30 -1.46 -0.84
CA VAL A 36 2.30 -0.88 0.05
C VAL A 36 0.91 -1.31 -0.42
N LEU A 37 0.16 -2.01 0.45
CA LEU A 37 -1.17 -2.53 0.15
C LEU A 37 -2.24 -1.45 0.34
N LEU A 38 -3.09 -1.19 -0.66
CA LEU A 38 -4.12 -0.14 -0.60
C LEU A 38 -5.41 -0.59 0.10
N ARG A 39 -5.37 -0.86 1.41
CA ARG A 39 -6.54 -1.31 2.20
C ARG A 39 -6.98 -0.35 3.31
N ASP A 40 -6.02 0.19 4.03
CA ASP A 40 -6.26 0.98 5.24
C ASP A 40 -5.76 2.41 5.04
N VAL A 41 -6.33 3.33 5.82
CA VAL A 41 -5.93 4.75 5.81
C VAL A 41 -4.44 4.91 6.13
N SER A 42 -3.90 4.05 6.99
CA SER A 42 -2.47 3.99 7.31
C SER A 42 -1.61 3.75 6.07
N HIS A 43 -2.01 2.84 5.19
CA HIS A 43 -1.28 2.54 3.96
C HIS A 43 -1.33 3.71 2.97
N ALA A 44 -2.48 4.40 2.86
CA ALA A 44 -2.58 5.60 2.04
C ALA A 44 -1.62 6.72 2.53
N GLN A 45 -1.55 6.92 3.84
CA GLN A 45 -0.61 7.87 4.46
C GLN A 45 0.85 7.48 4.21
N GLU A 46 1.18 6.19 4.31
CA GLU A 46 2.53 5.70 4.04
C GLU A 46 2.93 5.91 2.58
N THR A 47 2.06 5.58 1.62
CA THR A 47 2.33 5.80 0.20
C THR A 47 2.54 7.28 -0.11
N ARG A 48 1.68 8.16 0.42
CA ARG A 48 1.84 9.61 0.26
C ARG A 48 3.16 10.10 0.86
N LYS A 49 3.54 9.61 2.04
CA LYS A 49 4.81 9.96 2.68
C LYS A 49 6.00 9.53 1.82
N LYS A 50 5.99 8.29 1.30
CA LYS A 50 7.05 7.79 0.40
C LYS A 50 7.16 8.62 -0.87
N LEU A 51 6.04 8.97 -1.49
CA LEU A 51 5.99 9.82 -2.68
C LEU A 51 6.63 11.18 -2.43
N LEU A 52 6.21 11.87 -1.36
CA LEU A 52 6.76 13.18 -0.99
C LEU A 52 8.26 13.12 -0.66
N LEU A 53 8.70 12.09 0.06
CA LEU A 53 10.12 11.89 0.35
C LEU A 53 10.94 11.69 -0.92
N ASN A 54 10.46 10.86 -1.85
CA ASN A 54 11.14 10.64 -3.12
C ASN A 54 11.20 11.92 -3.96
N LEU A 55 10.14 12.72 -3.98
CA LEU A 55 10.13 14.04 -4.63
C LEU A 55 11.21 14.96 -4.04
N MET A 56 11.24 15.11 -2.71
CA MET A 56 12.26 15.92 -2.04
C MET A 56 13.69 15.43 -2.32
N LEU A 57 13.92 14.11 -2.31
CA LEU A 57 15.22 13.52 -2.62
C LEU A 57 15.61 13.76 -4.08
N SER A 58 14.66 13.69 -5.01
CA SER A 58 14.87 13.92 -6.44
C SER A 58 15.30 15.35 -6.78
N GLU A 59 15.01 16.30 -5.89
CA GLU A 59 15.43 17.71 -5.99
C GLU A 59 16.73 18.02 -5.24
N SER A 60 17.32 17.03 -4.57
CA SER A 60 18.56 17.22 -3.81
C SER A 60 19.74 17.53 -4.75
N PRO A 61 20.58 18.54 -4.42
CA PRO A 61 21.75 18.87 -5.22
C PRO A 61 22.74 17.71 -5.25
N GLY A 62 23.26 17.41 -6.45
CA GLY A 62 24.27 16.36 -6.67
C GLY A 62 23.72 14.97 -7.01
N ILE A 63 22.39 14.84 -7.19
CA ILE A 63 21.79 13.60 -7.68
C ILE A 63 21.98 13.47 -9.20
N SER A 64 22.16 12.24 -9.71
CA SER A 64 22.23 12.00 -11.15
C SER A 64 20.82 11.94 -11.76
N GLU A 65 20.71 12.17 -13.07
CA GLU A 65 19.42 12.07 -13.77
C GLU A 65 18.86 10.64 -13.73
N GLU A 66 19.71 9.61 -13.72
CA GLU A 66 19.29 8.21 -13.60
C GLU A 66 18.63 7.94 -12.24
N GLU A 67 19.22 8.48 -11.17
CA GLU A 67 18.69 8.31 -9.82
C GLU A 67 17.41 9.12 -9.61
N LYS A 68 17.33 10.31 -10.22
CA LYS A 68 16.10 11.11 -10.26
C LYS A 68 14.95 10.36 -10.94
N GLN A 69 15.21 9.75 -12.09
CA GLN A 69 14.22 8.91 -12.79
C GLN A 69 13.78 7.72 -11.93
N ARG A 70 14.72 7.06 -11.25
CA ARG A 70 14.43 5.93 -10.35
C ARG A 70 13.52 6.34 -9.18
N LEU A 71 13.79 7.48 -8.55
CA LEU A 71 13.00 7.97 -7.40
C LEU A 71 11.56 8.34 -7.79
N LEU A 72 11.37 8.89 -8.98
CA LEU A 72 10.07 9.31 -9.50
C LEU A 72 9.32 8.19 -10.24
N HIS A 73 9.90 7.00 -10.36
CA HIS A 73 9.29 5.87 -11.01
C HIS A 73 8.32 5.14 -10.06
N CYS A 74 7.02 5.32 -10.29
CA CYS A 74 5.96 4.66 -9.56
C CYS A 74 5.39 3.47 -10.35
N VAL A 75 5.18 2.33 -9.69
CA VAL A 75 4.58 1.13 -10.29
C VAL A 75 3.31 0.76 -9.54
N VAL A 76 2.19 0.69 -10.26
CA VAL A 76 0.91 0.23 -9.73
C VAL A 76 0.65 -1.19 -10.24
N ILE A 77 0.47 -2.12 -9.31
CA ILE A 77 0.23 -3.54 -9.62
C ILE A 77 -1.26 -3.81 -9.52
N GLY A 78 -1.87 -4.17 -10.65
CA GLY A 78 -3.29 -4.54 -10.75
C GLY A 78 -4.12 -3.50 -11.51
N GLY A 79 -4.78 -3.94 -12.58
CA GLY A 79 -5.64 -3.11 -13.45
C GLY A 79 -7.13 -3.14 -13.08
N GLY A 80 -7.46 -3.49 -11.84
CA GLY A 80 -8.84 -3.41 -11.34
C GLY A 80 -9.25 -1.96 -11.06
N PRO A 81 -10.54 -1.70 -10.70
CA PRO A 81 -11.04 -0.36 -10.45
C PRO A 81 -10.17 0.45 -9.47
N THR A 82 -9.80 -0.14 -8.34
CA THR A 82 -8.92 0.48 -7.33
C THR A 82 -7.56 0.88 -7.89
N GLY A 83 -6.95 0.03 -8.72
CA GLY A 83 -5.63 0.31 -9.31
C GLY A 83 -5.70 1.39 -10.38
N VAL A 84 -6.76 1.41 -11.18
CA VAL A 84 -7.00 2.45 -12.20
C VAL A 84 -7.25 3.80 -11.55
N GLU A 85 -8.15 3.88 -10.57
CA GLU A 85 -8.44 5.11 -9.83
C GLU A 85 -7.18 5.67 -9.15
N PHE A 86 -6.44 4.81 -8.46
CA PHE A 86 -5.21 5.21 -7.78
C PHE A 86 -4.13 5.70 -8.75
N SER A 87 -4.00 5.06 -9.92
CA SER A 87 -3.07 5.51 -10.96
C SER A 87 -3.46 6.88 -11.52
N GLY A 88 -4.76 7.15 -11.66
CA GLY A 88 -5.28 8.45 -12.08
C GLY A 88 -4.92 9.56 -11.11
N GLU A 89 -5.23 9.36 -9.82
CA GLU A 89 -4.88 10.28 -8.73
C GLU A 89 -3.37 10.53 -8.63
N LEU A 90 -2.55 9.48 -8.78
CA LEU A 90 -1.09 9.62 -8.82
C LEU A 90 -0.63 10.44 -10.01
N SER A 91 -1.20 10.22 -11.20
CA SER A 91 -0.85 10.98 -12.40
C SER A 91 -1.21 12.46 -12.24
N GLU A 92 -2.37 12.78 -11.66
CA GLU A 92 -2.77 14.16 -11.39
C GLU A 92 -1.85 14.83 -10.37
N THR A 93 -1.44 14.10 -9.32
CA THR A 93 -0.53 14.60 -8.29
C THR A 93 0.90 14.84 -8.80
N LEU A 94 1.33 14.06 -9.80
CA LEU A 94 2.69 14.12 -10.38
C LEU A 94 2.79 15.00 -11.63
N SER A 95 1.66 15.47 -12.17
CA SER A 95 1.60 16.41 -13.30
C SER A 95 1.96 17.83 -12.88
#